data_AF-A0AAW0SAD6-F1
#
_entry.id   AF-A0AAW0SAD6-F1
#
_cell.length_a   1.000
_cell.length_b   1.000
_cell.length_c   1.000
_cell.angle_alpha   90.00
_cell.angle_beta   90.00
_cell.angle_gamma   90.00
#
_symmetry.space_group_name_H-M   'P 1'
#
loop_
_entity.id
_entity.type
_entity.pdbx_description
1 polymer ?
#
loop_
_entity_poly.entity_id
_entity_poly.type
_entity_poly.pdbx_seq_one_letter_code
_entity_poly.pdbx_strand_id
1 'polypeptide(L)'
;MKKRDTQTIERKFKETCAEAKGKENRFCYYIGGLVESATGILGEMSKPLSWGMPMDKVCEKLKKKDAQICDLRYEKQIDLNNVDLKKLKVRDLKKILNDWDESCNDCLEKGDYIKRIEMLKPKYMRGEL
;
A
#
# COMPACT_ATOMS: atom_id res chain seq x y z
N MET A 1 -6.22 -7.85 30.29
CA MET A 1 -6.04 -7.86 28.81
C MET A 1 -6.16 -9.31 28.32
N LYS A 2 -7.13 -9.63 27.46
CA LYS A 2 -7.29 -10.99 26.90
C LYS A 2 -6.15 -11.27 25.92
N LYS A 3 -5.30 -12.27 26.22
CA LYS A 3 -4.34 -12.81 25.26
C LYS A 3 -5.14 -13.27 24.03
N ARG A 4 -4.85 -12.71 22.86
CA ARG A 4 -5.47 -13.17 21.62
C ARG A 4 -4.72 -14.43 21.20
N ASP A 5 -5.44 -15.49 20.90
CA ASP A 5 -4.84 -16.75 20.48
C ASP A 5 -4.05 -16.56 19.17
N THR A 6 -2.80 -17.05 19.13
CA THR A 6 -1.91 -16.86 17.99
C THR A 6 -2.44 -17.57 16.75
N GLN A 7 -3.01 -18.77 16.89
CA GLN A 7 -3.58 -19.50 15.76
C GLN A 7 -4.75 -18.74 15.14
N THR A 8 -5.56 -18.08 15.96
CA THR A 8 -6.66 -17.23 15.48
C THR A 8 -6.15 -16.02 14.71
N ILE A 9 -5.06 -15.40 15.15
CA ILE A 9 -4.41 -14.28 14.43
C ILE A 9 -3.86 -14.76 13.09
N GLU A 10 -3.14 -15.89 13.09
CA GLU A 10 -2.54 -16.47 11.89
C GLU A 10 -3.59 -16.87 10.87
N ARG A 11 -4.68 -17.53 11.31
CA ARG A 11 -5.78 -17.92 10.44
C ARG A 11 -6.42 -16.70 9.78
N LYS A 12 -6.79 -15.68 10.57
CA LYS A 12 -7.38 -14.45 10.03
C LYS A 12 -6.44 -13.75 9.06
N PHE A 13 -5.14 -13.71 9.36
CA PHE A 13 -4.16 -13.12 8.48
C PHE A 13 -4.08 -13.85 7.13
N LYS A 14 -4.09 -15.19 7.13
CA LYS A 14 -4.11 -15.99 5.90
C LYS A 14 -5.40 -15.76 5.10
N GLU A 15 -6.55 -15.64 5.77
CA GLU A 15 -7.83 -15.31 5.12
C GLU A 15 -7.75 -13.94 4.42
N THR A 16 -7.23 -12.90 5.10
CA THR A 16 -6.99 -11.58 4.49
C THR A 16 -6.01 -11.66 3.31
N CYS A 17 -4.95 -12.45 3.45
CA CYS A 17 -3.94 -12.61 2.42
C CYS A 17 -4.44 -13.35 1.17
N ALA A 18 -5.48 -14.18 1.28
CA ALA A 18 -6.08 -14.87 0.13
C ALA A 18 -6.79 -13.90 -0.83
N GLU A 19 -7.29 -12.78 -0.32
CA GLU A 19 -7.99 -11.75 -1.11
C GLU A 19 -7.05 -10.61 -1.54
N ALA A 20 -5.86 -10.53 -0.95
CA ALA A 20 -4.89 -9.47 -1.19
C ALA A 20 -4.39 -9.48 -2.65
N LYS A 21 -4.23 -8.28 -3.22
CA LYS A 21 -3.71 -8.10 -4.60
C LYS A 21 -2.52 -7.15 -4.61
N GLY A 22 -1.73 -7.20 -5.68
CA GLY A 22 -0.61 -6.28 -5.89
C GLY A 22 0.42 -6.30 -4.76
N LYS A 23 0.61 -5.14 -4.10
CA LYS A 23 1.64 -4.95 -3.06
C LYS A 23 1.30 -5.67 -1.76
N GLU A 24 0.01 -5.78 -1.43
CA GLU A 24 -0.46 -6.50 -0.25
C GLU A 24 -0.25 -8.00 -0.43
N ASN A 25 -0.48 -8.55 -1.63
CA ASN A 25 -0.17 -9.95 -1.93
C ASN A 25 1.33 -10.23 -1.75
N ARG A 26 2.18 -9.30 -2.21
CA ARG A 26 3.65 -9.41 -2.05
C ARG A 26 4.08 -9.32 -0.59
N PHE A 27 3.43 -8.47 0.21
CA PHE A 27 3.61 -8.43 1.67
C PHE A 27 3.23 -9.77 2.32
N CYS A 28 2.06 -10.30 1.98
CA CYS A 28 1.59 -11.61 2.44
C CYS A 28 2.56 -12.72 2.10
N TYR A 29 3.16 -12.70 0.90
CA TYR A 29 4.18 -13.65 0.51
C TYR A 29 5.41 -13.62 1.44
N TYR A 30 5.94 -12.42 1.73
CA TYR A 30 7.10 -12.26 2.61
C TYR A 30 6.83 -12.64 4.07
N ILE A 31 5.61 -12.42 4.55
CA ILE A 31 5.25 -12.69 5.95
C ILE A 31 4.90 -14.17 6.20
N GLY A 32 4.71 -14.99 5.17
CA GLY A 32 4.23 -16.37 5.37
C GLY A 32 2.71 -16.49 5.37
N GLY A 33 2.00 -15.52 4.81
CA GLY A 33 0.54 -15.46 4.77
C GLY A 33 -0.11 -16.24 3.63
N LEU A 34 0.65 -16.64 2.59
CA LEU A 34 0.16 -17.47 1.50
C LEU A 34 0.53 -18.94 1.71
N VAL A 35 -0.22 -19.84 1.05
CA VAL A 35 0.01 -21.29 1.11
C VAL A 35 1.40 -21.67 0.61
N GLU A 36 1.90 -20.93 -0.40
CA GLU A 36 3.22 -21.12 -1.01
C GLU A 36 4.37 -20.46 -0.24
N SER A 37 4.08 -19.69 0.82
CA SER A 37 5.09 -18.94 1.56
C SER A 37 5.80 -19.76 2.62
N ALA A 38 7.03 -19.36 2.95
CA ALA A 38 7.77 -19.95 4.06
C ALA A 38 7.06 -19.68 5.40
N THR A 39 6.67 -20.74 6.11
CA THR A 39 5.83 -20.70 7.31
C THR A 39 6.48 -20.05 8.54
N GLY A 40 7.79 -19.81 8.51
CA GLY A 40 8.57 -19.40 9.69
C GLY A 40 8.36 -17.95 10.15
N ILE A 41 8.01 -17.02 9.25
CA ILE A 41 7.93 -15.59 9.58
C ILE A 41 6.58 -15.21 10.23
N LEU A 42 5.51 -15.94 9.91
CA LEU A 42 4.16 -15.64 10.38
C LEU A 42 4.07 -15.63 11.93
N GLY A 43 4.80 -16.54 12.58
CA GLY A 43 4.90 -16.61 14.04
C GLY A 43 5.60 -15.41 14.69
N GLU A 44 6.50 -14.75 13.96
CA GLU A 44 7.20 -13.53 14.40
C GLU A 44 6.28 -12.29 14.34
N MET A 45 5.14 -12.40 13.65
CA MET A 45 4.07 -11.41 13.67
C MET A 45 2.97 -11.78 14.68
N SER A 46 2.48 -13.02 14.66
CA SER A 46 1.33 -13.45 15.47
C SER A 46 1.62 -13.43 16.98
N LYS A 47 2.80 -13.91 17.40
CA LYS A 47 3.22 -13.89 18.81
C LYS A 47 3.26 -12.46 19.35
N PRO A 48 3.92 -11.49 18.69
CA PRO A 48 3.94 -10.15 19.25
C PRO A 48 2.60 -9.43 19.20
N LEU A 49 1.69 -9.80 18.32
CA LEU A 49 0.33 -9.27 18.35
C LEU A 49 -0.52 -9.85 19.50
N SER A 50 -0.31 -11.12 19.86
CA SER A 50 -1.11 -11.83 20.87
C SER A 50 -1.12 -11.20 22.28
N TRP A 51 0.03 -10.69 22.71
CA TRP A 51 0.28 -9.99 23.98
C TRP A 51 0.21 -8.45 23.87
N GLY A 52 -0.15 -7.91 22.69
CA GLY A 52 -0.44 -6.47 22.52
C GLY A 52 0.75 -5.57 22.20
N MET A 53 1.80 -6.09 21.54
CA MET A 53 2.88 -5.25 21.02
C MET A 53 2.35 -4.27 19.96
N PRO A 54 2.74 -2.99 19.99
CA PRO A 54 2.37 -2.03 18.96
C PRO A 54 2.85 -2.45 17.56
N MET A 55 2.06 -2.14 16.53
CA MET A 55 2.34 -2.52 15.14
C MET A 55 3.72 -2.04 14.66
N ASP A 56 4.12 -0.82 15.01
CA ASP A 56 5.43 -0.27 14.61
C ASP A 56 6.59 -1.13 15.11
N LYS A 57 6.48 -1.66 16.33
CA LYS A 57 7.47 -2.56 16.93
C LYS A 57 7.44 -3.95 16.31
N VAL A 58 6.28 -4.43 15.87
CA VAL A 58 6.17 -5.66 15.09
C VAL A 58 6.88 -5.49 13.74
N CYS A 59 6.63 -4.38 13.03
CA CYS A 59 7.30 -4.06 11.77
C CYS A 59 8.83 -3.95 11.93
N GLU A 60 9.32 -3.31 13.00
CA GLU A 60 10.76 -3.26 13.31
C GLU A 60 11.38 -4.66 13.50
N LYS A 61 10.65 -5.59 14.13
CA LYS A 61 11.10 -6.98 14.29
C LYS A 61 11.10 -7.74 12.98
N LEU A 62 10.03 -7.60 12.19
CA LEU A 62 9.90 -8.21 10.87
C LEU A 62 11.02 -7.75 9.93
N LYS A 63 11.36 -6.46 9.96
CA LYS A 63 12.50 -5.89 9.21
C LYS A 63 13.83 -6.59 9.49
N LYS A 64 14.06 -7.01 10.73
CA LYS A 64 15.30 -7.71 11.12
C LYS A 64 15.35 -9.15 10.60
N LYS A 65 14.20 -9.75 10.28
CA LYS A 65 14.11 -11.10 9.72
C LYS A 65 14.19 -11.08 8.21
N ASP A 66 13.47 -10.15 7.59
CA ASP A 66 13.47 -9.94 6.16
C ASP A 66 13.32 -8.45 5.85
N ALA A 67 14.39 -7.86 5.31
CA ALA A 67 14.42 -6.45 4.95
C ALA A 67 13.48 -6.13 3.77
N GLN A 68 13.17 -7.12 2.91
CA GLN A 68 12.32 -6.95 1.74
C GLN A 68 10.89 -6.55 2.11
N ILE A 69 10.44 -6.93 3.31
CA ILE A 69 9.14 -6.49 3.88
C ILE A 69 9.07 -4.96 3.93
N CYS A 70 10.16 -4.29 4.31
CA CYS A 70 10.22 -2.83 4.41
C CYS A 70 10.57 -2.13 3.10
N ASP A 71 11.04 -2.87 2.09
CA ASP A 71 11.27 -2.35 0.74
C ASP A 71 9.99 -2.22 -0.08
N LEU A 72 8.87 -2.77 0.42
CA LEU A 72 7.55 -2.55 -0.13
C LEU A 72 7.15 -1.08 0.04
N ARG A 73 7.41 -0.30 -1.01
CA ARG A 73 6.96 1.08 -1.09
C ARG A 73 5.59 1.11 -1.71
N TYR A 74 4.58 1.50 -0.94
CA TYR A 74 3.32 1.93 -1.52
C TYR A 74 3.54 3.19 -2.34
N GLU A 75 2.78 3.30 -3.42
CA GLU A 75 2.79 4.54 -4.18
C GLU A 75 2.15 5.58 -3.29
N LYS A 76 2.83 6.71 -3.03
CA LYS A 76 2.19 7.81 -2.32
C LYS A 76 0.98 8.20 -3.16
N GLN A 77 -0.22 7.96 -2.64
CA GLN A 77 -1.40 8.62 -3.18
C GLN A 77 -1.13 10.11 -3.08
N ILE A 78 -1.11 10.75 -4.24
CA ILE A 78 -0.90 12.19 -4.30
C ILE A 78 -2.20 12.80 -3.81
N ASP A 79 -2.16 13.45 -2.64
CA ASP A 79 -3.30 14.18 -2.12
C ASP A 79 -3.56 15.39 -3.03
N LEU A 80 -4.41 15.19 -4.03
CA LEU A 80 -4.67 16.20 -5.05
C LEU A 80 -5.37 17.44 -4.46
N ASN A 81 -5.92 17.37 -3.23
CA ASN A 81 -6.50 18.51 -2.53
C ASN A 81 -5.42 19.49 -2.05
N ASN A 82 -4.33 18.98 -1.46
CA ASN A 82 -3.31 19.80 -0.81
C ASN A 82 -1.98 19.87 -1.57
N VAL A 83 -1.81 19.09 -2.63
CA VAL A 83 -0.58 19.12 -3.44
C VAL A 83 -0.58 20.28 -4.44
N ASP A 84 0.56 20.95 -4.55
CA ASP A 84 0.81 21.88 -5.64
C ASP A 84 1.30 21.10 -6.86
N LEU A 85 0.43 20.94 -7.87
CA LEU A 85 0.73 20.24 -9.13
C LEU A 85 1.94 20.84 -9.85
N LYS A 86 2.26 22.13 -9.62
CA LYS A 86 3.43 22.78 -10.21
C LYS A 86 4.75 22.27 -9.62
N LYS A 87 4.74 21.70 -8.41
CA LYS A 87 5.93 21.13 -7.74
C LYS A 87 6.20 19.68 -8.12
N LEU A 88 5.21 18.98 -8.68
CA LEU A 88 5.35 17.59 -9.10
C LEU A 88 6.18 17.46 -10.39
N LYS A 89 6.82 16.31 -10.60
CA LYS A 89 7.51 16.02 -11.87
C LYS A 89 6.50 15.53 -12.90
N VAL A 90 6.81 15.67 -14.19
CA VAL A 90 5.97 15.15 -15.29
C VAL A 90 5.66 13.65 -15.11
N ARG A 91 6.59 12.87 -14.56
CA ARG A 91 6.37 11.46 -14.22
C ARG A 91 5.24 11.26 -13.22
N ASP A 92 5.18 12.09 -12.19
CA ASP A 92 4.14 12.01 -11.15
C ASP A 92 2.78 12.47 -11.71
N LEU A 93 2.78 13.50 -12.58
CA LEU A 93 1.57 13.95 -13.29
C LEU A 93 1.00 12.88 -14.23
N LYS A 94 1.85 12.22 -15.02
CA LYS A 94 1.45 11.09 -15.88
C LYS A 94 0.85 9.94 -15.08
N LYS A 95 1.39 9.70 -13.90
CA LYS A 95 0.91 8.66 -13.01
C LYS A 95 -0.47 8.96 -12.46
N ILE A 96 -0.74 10.20 -12.05
CA ILE A 96 -2.10 10.62 -11.62
C ILE A 96 -3.13 10.33 -12.71
N LEU A 97 -2.80 10.64 -13.96
CA LEU A 97 -3.69 10.36 -15.10
C LEU A 97 -3.89 8.84 -15.27
N ASN A 98 -2.82 8.05 -15.21
CA ASN A 98 -2.89 6.60 -15.32
C ASN A 98 -3.70 5.95 -14.18
N ASP A 99 -3.56 6.45 -12.95
CA ASP A 99 -4.34 5.98 -11.79
C ASP A 99 -5.85 6.25 -11.96
N TRP A 100 -6.22 7.18 -12.85
CA TRP A 100 -7.60 7.49 -13.25
C TRP A 100 -8.06 6.79 -14.53
N ASP A 101 -7.22 5.89 -15.07
CA ASP A 101 -7.38 5.30 -16.42
C ASP A 101 -7.53 6.36 -17.53
N GLU A 102 -6.96 7.54 -17.31
CA GLU A 102 -6.95 8.66 -18.25
C GLU A 102 -5.56 8.79 -18.87
N SER A 103 -5.52 9.05 -20.17
CA SER A 103 -4.27 9.35 -20.88
C SER A 103 -4.37 10.74 -21.52
N CYS A 104 -3.22 11.39 -21.70
CA CYS A 104 -3.16 12.66 -22.40
C CYS A 104 -2.21 12.54 -23.59
N ASN A 105 -2.78 12.34 -24.77
CA ASN A 105 -2.03 12.17 -26.02
C ASN A 105 -1.49 13.50 -26.56
N ASP A 106 -2.15 14.63 -26.24
CA ASP A 106 -1.75 15.99 -26.66
C ASP A 106 -0.96 16.76 -25.59
N CYS A 107 -0.57 16.13 -24.48
CA CYS A 107 0.22 16.79 -23.43
C CYS A 107 1.72 16.73 -23.77
N LEU A 108 2.26 17.82 -24.33
CA LEU A 108 3.68 17.97 -24.67
C LEU A 108 4.46 18.60 -23.52
N GLU A 109 3.90 19.60 -22.87
CA GLU A 109 4.56 20.35 -21.80
C GLU A 109 3.97 20.03 -20.42
N LYS A 110 4.75 20.29 -19.37
CA LYS A 110 4.32 20.09 -17.98
C LYS A 110 3.00 20.83 -17.67
N GLY A 111 2.81 22.02 -18.24
CA GLY A 111 1.59 22.80 -18.07
C GLY A 111 0.32 22.10 -18.60
N ASP A 112 0.45 21.32 -19.66
CA ASP A 112 -0.68 20.61 -20.28
C ASP A 112 -1.17 19.47 -19.39
N TYR A 113 -0.23 18.72 -18.81
CA TYR A 113 -0.55 17.67 -17.83
C TYR A 113 -1.27 18.25 -16.61
N ILE A 114 -0.83 19.41 -16.10
CA ILE A 114 -1.47 20.08 -14.96
C ILE A 114 -2.89 20.48 -15.31
N LYS A 115 -3.11 21.13 -16.47
CA LYS A 115 -4.44 21.53 -16.93
C LYS A 115 -5.38 20.33 -17.08
N ARG A 116 -4.90 19.23 -17.66
CA ARG A 116 -5.71 18.00 -17.81
C ARG A 116 -6.10 17.43 -16.45
N ILE A 117 -5.17 17.40 -15.50
CA ILE A 117 -5.46 16.92 -14.14
C ILE A 117 -6.46 17.83 -13.44
N GLU A 118 -6.33 19.16 -13.53
CA GLU A 118 -7.28 20.11 -12.93
C GLU A 118 -8.70 19.97 -13.51
N MET A 119 -8.83 19.69 -14.81
CA MET A 119 -10.13 19.43 -15.45
C MET A 119 -10.77 18.13 -14.96
N LEU A 120 -9.97 17.08 -14.76
CA LEU A 120 -10.46 15.76 -14.35
C LEU A 120 -10.65 15.66 -12.82
N LYS A 121 -9.90 16.43 -12.04
CA LYS A 121 -9.98 16.49 -10.57
C LYS A 121 -11.43 16.54 -10.03
N PRO A 122 -12.33 17.41 -10.50
CA PRO A 122 -13.72 17.42 -10.01
C PRO A 122 -14.54 16.18 -10.39
N LYS A 123 -14.18 15.43 -11.44
CA LYS A 123 -14.87 14.19 -11.84
C LYS A 123 -14.51 13.03 -10.91
N TYR A 124 -13.24 12.92 -10.54
CA TYR A 124 -12.74 11.81 -9.70
C TYR A 124 -12.82 12.10 -8.20
N MET A 125 -12.83 13.38 -7.78
CA MET A 125 -12.90 13.74 -6.35
C MET A 125 -14.31 14.08 -5.85
N ARG A 126 -15.33 14.07 -6.71
CA ARG A 126 -16.75 14.13 -6.29
C ARG A 126 -17.33 12.74 -5.95
N GLY A 127 -16.53 11.68 -6.02
CA GLY A 127 -16.95 10.29 -5.82
C GLY A 127 -16.78 9.74 -4.40
N GLU A 128 -16.38 10.55 -3.42
CA GLU A 128 -16.34 10.15 -2.01
C GLU A 128 -17.31 11.01 -1.18
N LEU A 129 -18.59 10.59 -1.18
CA LEU A 129 -19.61 10.97 -0.19
C LEU A 129 -20.29 9.69 0.30
#